data_AF-A0A1C7H6J9-F1
#
_entry.id   AF-A0A1C7H6J9-F1
#
_cell.length_a   1.000
_cell.length_b   1.000
_cell.length_c   1.000
_cell.angle_alpha   90.00
_cell.angle_beta   90.00
_cell.angle_gamma   90.00
#
_symmetry.space_group_name_H-M   'P 1'
#
loop_
_entity.id
_entity.type
_entity.pdbx_description
1 polymer ?
#
loop_
_entity_poly.entity_id
_entity_poly.type
_entity_poly.pdbx_seq_one_letter_code
_entity_poly.pdbx_strand_id
1 'polypeptide(L)'
;MKQTLIAFGLLLAVTFPAFAQSGNPVLPGFHADPEILYSNKTKKYYIYSTTDGQPGWGGWYFTVFSSVDLKNWKDEGVMLDLKSDQVPWADGNAWAPCIEEKLVGDQYKYFFYYSGNPKTGGGKQIGVATSDSPAGPFVDLGHPIITDSPTGHGQQIDVDVFTDPASGKSYLYWGNGYMAGAELNDDMISIKKETITVMTPEGGTLQDYAYREAAYVFYRNGLYYFMWSVDDTGSPNYHVAYGTSTSPLGPIKVAKSPVVLIQNPEKEIYGPAHNSILQVPGTDKWYIVYHRINKNYLKSDPGVHREVCIDRMEFNEDGSIKQVIPTR
;
A
#
# COMPACT_ATOMS: atom_id res chain seq x y z
N MET A 1 25.11 -11.41 -58.56
CA MET A 1 25.64 -10.95 -57.27
C MET A 1 24.91 -9.68 -56.86
N LYS A 2 23.96 -9.77 -55.92
CA LYS A 2 23.36 -8.60 -55.24
C LYS A 2 23.60 -8.81 -53.76
N GLN A 3 24.47 -7.99 -53.16
CA GLN A 3 24.75 -8.01 -51.73
C GLN A 3 23.66 -7.21 -51.01
N THR A 4 22.94 -7.88 -50.12
CA THR A 4 21.99 -7.24 -49.20
C THR A 4 22.77 -6.78 -47.98
N LEU A 5 22.91 -5.47 -47.77
CA LEU A 5 23.42 -4.92 -46.51
C LEU A 5 22.34 -5.04 -45.43
N ILE A 6 22.67 -5.74 -44.35
CA ILE A 6 21.90 -5.73 -43.10
C ILE A 6 22.47 -4.62 -42.23
N ALA A 7 21.68 -3.57 -41.99
CA ALA A 7 22.03 -2.51 -41.04
C ALA A 7 21.64 -2.95 -39.63
N PHE A 8 22.63 -3.18 -38.77
CA PHE A 8 22.43 -3.34 -37.33
C PHE A 8 22.18 -1.96 -36.71
N GLY A 9 20.93 -1.68 -36.34
CA GLY A 9 20.59 -0.52 -35.52
C GLY A 9 21.06 -0.75 -34.09
N LEU A 10 22.03 0.05 -33.64
CA LEU A 10 22.47 0.08 -32.25
C LEU A 10 21.37 0.73 -31.40
N LEU A 11 20.64 -0.08 -30.62
CA LEU A 11 19.71 0.45 -29.62
C LEU A 11 20.54 1.00 -28.45
N LEU A 12 20.69 2.32 -28.37
CA LEU A 12 21.24 2.97 -27.17
C LEU A 12 20.21 2.83 -26.04
N ALA A 13 20.50 1.95 -25.07
CA ALA A 13 19.78 1.92 -23.82
C ALA A 13 20.11 3.21 -23.05
N VAL A 14 19.15 4.13 -22.98
CA VAL A 14 19.23 5.31 -22.11
C VAL A 14 19.05 4.81 -20.68
N THR A 15 20.16 4.66 -19.95
CA THR A 15 20.13 4.37 -18.51
C THR A 15 19.85 5.67 -17.77
N PHE A 16 18.64 5.81 -17.22
CA PHE A 16 18.35 6.86 -16.25
C PHE A 16 19.16 6.61 -14.96
N PRO A 17 19.77 7.65 -14.36
CA PRO A 17 20.54 7.48 -13.14
C PRO A 17 19.62 7.08 -11.98
N ALA A 18 19.99 6.04 -11.25
CA ALA A 18 19.37 5.73 -9.96
C ALA A 18 19.70 6.84 -8.96
N PHE A 19 18.71 7.33 -8.22
CA PHE A 19 18.92 8.27 -7.13
C PHE A 19 19.47 7.53 -5.91
N ALA A 20 20.69 7.86 -5.50
CA ALA A 20 21.27 7.37 -4.25
C ALA A 20 20.98 8.37 -3.13
N GLN A 21 19.83 8.23 -2.47
CA GLN A 21 19.54 8.95 -1.23
C GLN A 21 20.05 8.13 -0.03
N SER A 22 20.78 8.77 0.89
CA SER A 22 21.18 8.12 2.14
C SER A 22 20.08 8.29 3.18
N GLY A 23 19.41 7.18 3.53
CA GLY A 23 18.35 7.20 4.54
C GLY A 23 16.98 7.54 3.95
N ASN A 24 16.10 8.11 4.77
CA ASN A 24 14.75 8.49 4.40
C ASN A 24 14.68 9.96 3.89
N PRO A 25 13.58 10.35 3.21
CA PRO A 25 12.69 9.45 2.46
C PRO A 25 13.44 8.64 1.39
N VAL A 26 12.88 7.51 0.97
CA VAL A 26 13.50 6.62 -0.03
C VAL A 26 13.05 6.88 -1.47
N LEU A 27 11.90 7.54 -1.63
CA LEU A 27 11.41 7.98 -2.93
C LEU A 27 11.61 9.50 -3.09
N PRO A 28 11.95 9.98 -4.29
CA PRO A 28 12.03 11.42 -4.56
C PRO A 28 10.63 12.03 -4.65
N GLY A 29 10.51 13.34 -4.40
CA GLY A 29 9.24 14.06 -4.59
C GLY A 29 8.20 13.74 -3.52
N PHE A 30 6.93 13.98 -3.84
CA PHE A 30 5.81 13.77 -2.93
C PHE A 30 5.05 12.49 -3.30
N HIS A 31 5.13 11.52 -2.40
CA HIS A 31 4.49 10.23 -2.52
C HIS A 31 3.94 9.84 -1.16
N ALA A 32 2.80 9.17 -1.18
CA ALA A 32 2.12 8.74 0.02
C ALA A 32 1.52 7.36 -0.13
N ASP A 33 0.97 6.86 0.97
CA ASP A 33 0.20 5.62 1.02
C ASP A 33 0.92 4.44 0.33
N PRO A 34 2.17 4.13 0.72
CA PRO A 34 3.01 3.18 0.00
C PRO A 34 2.60 1.73 0.24
N GLU A 35 2.46 0.97 -0.83
CA GLU A 35 2.45 -0.49 -0.84
C GLU A 35 3.82 -1.04 -1.26
N ILE A 36 4.28 -2.13 -0.63
CA ILE A 36 5.58 -2.77 -0.90
C ILE A 36 5.40 -4.25 -1.30
N LEU A 37 5.97 -4.62 -2.44
CA LEU A 37 5.97 -6.01 -2.93
C LEU A 37 7.41 -6.49 -3.17
N TYR A 38 7.73 -7.73 -2.79
CA TYR A 38 8.82 -8.47 -3.42
C TYR A 38 8.26 -9.36 -4.52
N SER A 39 8.72 -9.18 -5.76
CA SER A 39 8.32 -10.03 -6.88
C SER A 39 9.22 -11.26 -6.99
N ASN A 40 8.63 -12.44 -6.88
CA ASN A 40 9.32 -13.69 -7.15
C ASN A 40 9.67 -13.85 -8.63
N LYS A 41 8.93 -13.22 -9.54
CA LYS A 41 9.23 -13.24 -10.98
C LYS A 41 10.53 -12.50 -11.31
N THR A 42 10.68 -11.28 -10.80
CA THR A 42 11.79 -10.40 -11.20
C THR A 42 12.93 -10.36 -10.18
N LYS A 43 12.73 -10.91 -8.98
CA LYS A 43 13.67 -10.90 -7.85
C LYS A 43 14.00 -9.47 -7.39
N LYS A 44 13.02 -8.57 -7.46
CA LYS A 44 13.12 -7.16 -7.06
C LYS A 44 11.99 -6.77 -6.10
N TYR A 45 12.22 -5.68 -5.39
CA TYR A 45 11.23 -4.98 -4.58
C TYR A 45 10.54 -3.89 -5.42
N TYR A 46 9.28 -3.60 -5.13
CA TYR A 46 8.47 -2.61 -5.82
C TYR A 46 7.65 -1.81 -4.81
N ILE A 47 7.71 -0.47 -4.88
CA ILE A 47 6.81 0.42 -4.16
C ILE A 47 5.78 1.00 -5.15
N TYR A 48 4.52 0.93 -4.74
CA TYR A 48 3.38 1.56 -5.38
C TYR A 48 2.84 2.61 -4.42
N SER A 49 2.50 3.80 -4.90
CA SER A 49 2.12 4.91 -4.02
C SER A 49 1.08 5.81 -4.64
N THR A 50 0.31 6.49 -3.80
CA THR A 50 -0.42 7.70 -4.19
C THR A 50 0.59 8.73 -4.69
N THR A 51 0.37 9.27 -5.88
CA THR A 51 1.11 10.45 -6.36
C THR A 51 0.60 11.67 -5.59
N ASP A 52 1.40 12.19 -4.65
CA ASP A 52 1.03 13.27 -3.74
C ASP A 52 1.49 14.65 -4.28
N GLY A 53 1.42 15.71 -3.49
CA GLY A 53 1.83 17.07 -3.91
C GLY A 53 0.76 17.84 -4.69
N GLN A 54 -0.47 17.33 -4.73
CA GLN A 54 -1.61 17.94 -5.41
C GLN A 54 -2.71 18.31 -4.40
N PRO A 55 -3.28 19.53 -4.45
CA PRO A 55 -4.35 19.94 -3.54
C PRO A 55 -5.52 18.95 -3.51
N GLY A 56 -6.05 18.68 -2.32
CA GLY A 56 -7.18 17.75 -2.12
C GLY A 56 -6.88 16.31 -2.52
N TRP A 57 -5.61 15.89 -2.43
CA TRP A 57 -5.13 14.59 -2.90
C TRP A 57 -5.53 14.35 -4.37
N GLY A 58 -5.35 15.37 -5.21
CA GLY A 58 -5.87 15.40 -6.58
C GLY A 58 -5.16 14.50 -7.59
N GLY A 59 -4.15 13.71 -7.17
CA GLY A 59 -3.43 12.76 -8.02
C GLY A 59 -4.37 11.79 -8.74
N TRP A 60 -4.07 11.46 -10.00
CA TRP A 60 -4.96 10.67 -10.86
C TRP A 60 -4.28 9.46 -11.50
N TYR A 61 -3.03 9.18 -11.14
CA TYR A 61 -2.27 8.05 -11.65
C TYR A 61 -1.39 7.45 -10.55
N PHE A 62 -1.06 6.17 -10.72
CA PHE A 62 -0.14 5.44 -9.87
C PHE A 62 1.22 5.29 -10.55
N THR A 63 2.27 5.62 -9.81
CA THR A 63 3.67 5.37 -10.20
C THR A 63 4.22 4.18 -9.43
N VAL A 64 5.14 3.46 -10.06
CA VAL A 64 5.84 2.32 -9.47
C VAL A 64 7.35 2.56 -9.46
N PHE A 65 7.98 2.22 -8.34
CA PHE A 65 9.43 2.28 -8.16
C PHE A 65 9.97 0.89 -7.88
N SER A 66 11.09 0.49 -8.49
CA SER A 66 11.72 -0.81 -8.24
C SER A 66 13.09 -0.70 -7.57
N SER A 67 13.44 -1.70 -6.76
CA SER A 67 14.75 -1.77 -6.09
C SER A 67 15.27 -3.21 -6.03
N VAL A 68 16.59 -3.37 -6.04
CA VAL A 68 17.26 -4.67 -5.78
C VAL A 68 17.79 -4.78 -4.35
N ASP A 69 17.87 -3.67 -3.61
CA ASP A 69 18.61 -3.58 -2.35
C ASP A 69 17.88 -2.77 -1.26
N LEU A 70 16.65 -2.32 -1.52
CA LEU A 70 15.82 -1.45 -0.66
C LEU A 70 16.42 -0.06 -0.38
N LYS A 71 17.49 0.31 -1.09
CA LYS A 71 18.21 1.58 -0.90
C LYS A 71 18.11 2.46 -2.13
N ASN A 72 18.38 1.86 -3.29
CA ASN A 72 18.35 2.55 -4.58
C ASN A 72 17.04 2.20 -5.29
N TRP A 73 16.23 3.21 -5.55
CA TRP A 73 14.93 3.07 -6.20
C TRP A 73 14.98 3.64 -7.61
N LYS A 74 14.55 2.83 -8.57
CA LYS A 74 14.38 3.19 -9.97
C LYS A 74 12.90 3.51 -10.21
N ASP A 75 12.61 4.70 -10.73
CA ASP A 75 11.29 5.02 -11.27
C ASP A 75 11.01 4.16 -12.51
N GLU A 76 9.97 3.32 -12.44
CA GLU A 76 9.48 2.48 -13.55
C GLU A 76 8.33 3.16 -14.32
N GLY A 77 7.93 4.37 -13.91
CA GLY A 77 6.94 5.20 -14.57
C GLY A 77 5.51 5.02 -14.08
N VAL A 78 4.58 5.61 -14.83
CA VAL A 78 3.13 5.49 -14.60
C VAL A 78 2.64 4.13 -15.04
N MET A 79 1.99 3.39 -14.15
CA MET A 79 1.47 2.04 -14.43
C MET A 79 -0.04 1.99 -14.65
N LEU A 80 -0.79 2.98 -14.13
CA LEU A 80 -2.24 3.09 -14.28
C LEU A 80 -2.67 4.56 -14.14
N ASP A 81 -3.47 5.06 -15.09
CA ASP A 81 -4.01 6.42 -15.13
C ASP A 81 -5.55 6.39 -15.10
N LEU A 82 -6.13 6.85 -13.98
CA LEU A 82 -7.57 6.85 -13.73
C LEU A 82 -8.33 7.92 -14.53
N LYS A 83 -7.67 8.89 -15.14
CA LYS A 83 -8.32 9.88 -16.04
C LYS A 83 -8.33 9.44 -17.49
N SER A 84 -7.61 8.38 -17.82
CA SER A 84 -7.53 7.83 -19.18
C SER A 84 -8.60 6.76 -19.43
N ASP A 85 -8.64 6.25 -20.66
CA ASP A 85 -9.49 5.10 -21.02
C ASP A 85 -9.05 3.78 -20.36
N GLN A 86 -7.92 3.76 -19.63
CA GLN A 86 -7.50 2.60 -18.85
C GLN A 86 -8.47 2.25 -17.72
N VAL A 87 -9.15 3.26 -17.13
CA VAL A 87 -10.12 3.07 -16.06
C VAL A 87 -11.42 3.77 -16.44
N PRO A 88 -12.33 3.11 -17.18
CA PRO A 88 -13.47 3.79 -17.79
C PRO A 88 -14.48 4.34 -16.78
N TRP A 89 -14.48 3.84 -15.54
CA TRP A 89 -15.42 4.22 -14.49
C TRP A 89 -14.94 5.37 -13.59
N ALA A 90 -13.64 5.71 -13.58
CA ALA A 90 -13.04 6.69 -12.66
C ALA A 90 -12.58 7.99 -13.37
N ASP A 91 -12.39 9.08 -12.62
CA ASP A 91 -11.90 10.38 -13.15
C ASP A 91 -10.79 11.04 -12.32
N GLY A 92 -10.23 10.33 -11.33
CA GLY A 92 -9.09 10.80 -10.54
C GLY A 92 -9.10 10.29 -9.12
N ASN A 93 -8.37 11.00 -8.24
CA ASN A 93 -8.14 10.60 -6.85
C ASN A 93 -7.68 9.14 -6.75
N ALA A 94 -6.60 8.83 -7.46
CA ALA A 94 -5.95 7.53 -7.47
C ALA A 94 -5.20 7.35 -6.14
N TRP A 95 -5.84 6.66 -5.19
CA TRP A 95 -5.38 6.61 -3.80
C TRP A 95 -5.10 5.20 -3.30
N ALA A 96 -4.05 5.11 -2.49
CA ALA A 96 -3.73 4.02 -1.55
C ALA A 96 -3.93 2.63 -2.16
N PRO A 97 -3.01 2.21 -3.05
CA PRO A 97 -3.12 0.90 -3.67
C PRO A 97 -2.57 -0.21 -2.78
N CYS A 98 -2.91 -1.46 -3.09
CA CYS A 98 -2.22 -2.66 -2.63
C CYS A 98 -2.02 -3.65 -3.78
N ILE A 99 -1.16 -4.65 -3.61
CA ILE A 99 -0.90 -5.61 -4.70
C ILE A 99 -0.61 -7.03 -4.19
N GLU A 100 -1.14 -8.03 -4.89
CA GLU A 100 -0.85 -9.44 -4.63
C GLU A 100 -0.21 -10.09 -5.88
N GLU A 101 0.94 -10.76 -5.70
CA GLU A 101 1.56 -11.63 -6.71
C GLU A 101 1.07 -13.07 -6.52
N LYS A 102 0.49 -13.67 -7.56
CA LYS A 102 0.03 -15.06 -7.56
C LYS A 102 0.67 -15.85 -8.70
N LEU A 103 0.93 -17.13 -8.45
CA LEU A 103 1.23 -18.08 -9.51
C LEU A 103 -0.09 -18.67 -10.03
N VAL A 104 -0.50 -18.30 -11.24
CA VAL A 104 -1.71 -18.80 -11.90
C VAL A 104 -1.29 -19.71 -13.05
N GLY A 105 -1.53 -21.01 -12.89
CA GLY A 105 -0.87 -22.02 -13.72
C GLY A 105 0.64 -21.97 -13.50
N ASP A 106 1.41 -21.77 -14.58
CA ASP A 106 2.88 -21.66 -14.54
C ASP A 106 3.38 -20.20 -14.66
N GLN A 107 2.49 -19.21 -14.53
CA GLN A 107 2.80 -17.81 -14.77
C GLN A 107 2.44 -16.93 -13.56
N TYR A 108 3.34 -16.01 -13.22
CA TYR A 108 3.06 -14.98 -12.24
C TYR A 108 2.08 -13.94 -12.81
N LYS A 109 1.00 -13.70 -12.07
CA LYS A 109 -0.01 -12.66 -12.27
C LYS A 109 0.03 -11.69 -11.10
N TYR A 110 -0.28 -10.43 -11.36
CA TYR A 110 -0.35 -9.37 -10.36
C TYR A 110 -1.77 -8.82 -10.31
N PHE A 111 -2.32 -8.75 -9.09
CA PHE A 111 -3.64 -8.18 -8.82
C PHE A 111 -3.44 -6.90 -8.01
N PHE A 112 -3.71 -5.77 -8.64
CA PHE A 112 -3.50 -4.44 -8.08
C PHE A 112 -4.86 -3.82 -7.74
N TYR A 113 -5.09 -3.58 -6.46
CA TYR A 113 -6.34 -2.99 -5.97
C TYR A 113 -6.08 -1.54 -5.59
N TYR A 114 -7.07 -0.70 -5.79
CA TYR A 114 -6.92 0.73 -5.59
C TYR A 114 -8.27 1.38 -5.36
N SER A 115 -8.27 2.58 -4.77
CA SER A 115 -9.46 3.41 -4.71
C SER A 115 -9.40 4.58 -5.70
N GLY A 116 -10.57 4.96 -6.22
CA GLY A 116 -10.71 6.00 -7.23
C GLY A 116 -12.01 6.78 -7.08
N ASN A 117 -12.05 8.00 -7.61
CA ASN A 117 -13.28 8.77 -7.72
C ASN A 117 -14.07 8.32 -8.96
N PRO A 118 -15.32 7.82 -8.80
CA PRO A 118 -16.13 7.40 -9.93
C PRO A 118 -16.72 8.60 -10.67
N LYS A 119 -16.80 8.51 -12.01
CA LYS A 119 -17.44 9.53 -12.89
C LYS A 119 -18.90 9.80 -12.54
N THR A 120 -19.57 8.83 -11.94
CA THR A 120 -20.97 8.91 -11.52
C THR A 120 -21.17 9.70 -10.22
N GLY A 121 -20.08 10.09 -9.53
CA GLY A 121 -20.14 10.56 -8.15
C GLY A 121 -20.57 9.46 -7.18
N GLY A 122 -20.91 9.85 -5.94
CA GLY A 122 -21.40 8.92 -4.92
C GLY A 122 -20.38 8.44 -3.89
N GLY A 123 -19.17 9.00 -3.88
CA GLY A 123 -18.09 8.60 -2.98
C GLY A 123 -17.02 7.77 -3.69
N LYS A 124 -15.88 7.55 -3.01
CA LYS A 124 -14.77 6.75 -3.54
C LYS A 124 -15.18 5.28 -3.62
N GLN A 125 -14.65 4.56 -4.61
CA GLN A 125 -14.93 3.15 -4.85
C GLN A 125 -13.61 2.41 -5.11
N ILE A 126 -13.60 1.09 -4.85
CA ILE A 126 -12.41 0.26 -5.01
C ILE A 126 -12.50 -0.53 -6.32
N GLY A 127 -11.45 -0.46 -7.13
CA GLY A 127 -11.26 -1.26 -8.35
C GLY A 127 -10.15 -2.29 -8.22
N VAL A 128 -10.00 -3.08 -9.27
CA VAL A 128 -8.90 -4.04 -9.42
C VAL A 128 -8.41 -4.01 -10.86
N ALA A 129 -7.09 -3.98 -11.03
CA ALA A 129 -6.42 -4.11 -12.30
C ALA A 129 -5.45 -5.30 -12.27
N THR A 130 -5.23 -5.92 -13.42
CA THR A 130 -4.37 -7.10 -13.54
C THR A 130 -3.21 -6.88 -14.49
N SER A 131 -2.10 -7.55 -14.23
CA SER A 131 -0.90 -7.49 -15.08
C SER A 131 -0.13 -8.82 -15.05
N ASP A 132 0.67 -9.05 -16.08
CA ASP A 132 1.68 -10.12 -16.10
C ASP A 132 3.06 -9.63 -15.63
N SER A 133 3.18 -8.36 -15.22
CA SER A 133 4.43 -7.71 -14.78
C SER A 133 4.17 -6.81 -13.57
N PRO A 134 5.05 -6.79 -12.56
CA PRO A 134 4.87 -5.92 -11.39
C PRO A 134 4.90 -4.44 -11.75
N ALA A 135 5.58 -4.05 -12.85
CA ALA A 135 5.60 -2.67 -13.33
C ALA A 135 4.53 -2.35 -14.39
N GLY A 136 3.57 -3.26 -14.60
CA GLY A 136 2.55 -3.11 -15.64
C GLY A 136 3.04 -3.45 -17.07
N PRO A 137 2.25 -3.08 -18.10
CA PRO A 137 1.01 -2.30 -18.00
C PRO A 137 -0.11 -3.06 -17.29
N PHE A 138 -0.91 -2.35 -16.49
CA PHE A 138 -2.08 -2.92 -15.83
C PHE A 138 -3.35 -2.69 -16.64
N VAL A 139 -4.27 -3.64 -16.57
CA VAL A 139 -5.58 -3.60 -17.24
C VAL A 139 -6.66 -3.66 -16.17
N ASP A 140 -7.45 -2.59 -16.04
CA ASP A 140 -8.58 -2.52 -15.12
C ASP A 140 -9.70 -3.49 -15.50
N LEU A 141 -10.49 -3.91 -14.51
CA LEU A 141 -11.67 -4.75 -14.70
C LEU A 141 -12.79 -4.06 -15.50
N GLY A 142 -12.78 -2.73 -15.58
CA GLY A 142 -13.76 -1.91 -16.28
C GLY A 142 -14.90 -1.41 -15.38
N HIS A 143 -15.00 -1.89 -14.15
CA HIS A 143 -15.93 -1.42 -13.13
C HIS A 143 -15.36 -1.65 -11.71
N PRO A 144 -15.81 -0.90 -10.69
CA PRO A 144 -15.40 -1.13 -9.31
C PRO A 144 -15.92 -2.48 -8.77
N ILE A 145 -15.24 -3.01 -7.76
CA ILE A 145 -15.57 -4.26 -7.07
C ILE A 145 -16.19 -4.03 -5.67
N ILE A 146 -15.96 -2.87 -5.07
CA ILE A 146 -16.57 -2.46 -3.79
C ILE A 146 -17.09 -1.03 -3.91
N THR A 147 -18.38 -0.85 -3.68
CA THR A 147 -19.10 0.42 -3.89
C THR A 147 -19.87 0.91 -2.67
N ASP A 148 -19.99 0.07 -1.63
CA ASP A 148 -20.87 0.32 -0.49
C ASP A 148 -20.13 0.11 0.83
N SER A 149 -20.51 0.89 1.84
CA SER A 149 -20.05 0.68 3.22
C SER A 149 -20.86 -0.43 3.88
N PRO A 150 -20.23 -1.45 4.49
CA PRO A 150 -20.94 -2.44 5.29
C PRO A 150 -21.52 -1.87 6.60
N THR A 151 -21.13 -0.66 7.00
CA THR A 151 -21.61 0.02 8.21
C THR A 151 -22.57 1.18 7.90
N GLY A 152 -22.81 1.50 6.63
CA GLY A 152 -23.61 2.65 6.19
C GLY A 152 -22.96 4.02 6.42
N HIS A 153 -21.70 4.05 6.89
CA HIS A 153 -20.90 5.27 7.09
C HIS A 153 -19.43 5.01 6.71
N GLY A 154 -18.58 6.04 6.75
CA GLY A 154 -17.18 5.91 6.31
C GLY A 154 -17.03 5.79 4.79
N GLN A 155 -15.82 5.51 4.32
CA GLN A 155 -15.49 5.52 2.89
C GLN A 155 -14.84 4.21 2.43
N GLN A 156 -15.08 3.85 1.16
CA GLN A 156 -14.51 2.66 0.51
C GLN A 156 -13.15 3.03 -0.12
N ILE A 157 -12.15 3.21 0.74
CA ILE A 157 -10.76 3.53 0.38
C ILE A 157 -9.81 2.63 1.16
N ASP A 158 -8.51 2.82 0.95
CA ASP A 158 -7.43 2.17 1.71
C ASP A 158 -7.55 0.64 1.68
N VAL A 159 -7.59 0.10 0.47
CA VAL A 159 -7.70 -1.34 0.25
C VAL A 159 -6.35 -2.00 0.51
N ASP A 160 -6.36 -3.10 1.24
CA ASP A 160 -5.24 -4.02 1.43
C ASP A 160 -5.64 -5.42 0.99
N VAL A 161 -4.66 -6.22 0.56
CA VAL A 161 -4.85 -7.60 0.10
C VAL A 161 -3.87 -8.51 0.82
N PHE A 162 -4.35 -9.66 1.25
CA PHE A 162 -3.50 -10.65 1.91
C PHE A 162 -3.94 -12.07 1.57
N THR A 163 -2.96 -12.90 1.24
CA THR A 163 -3.13 -14.36 1.11
C THR A 163 -2.74 -15.05 2.40
N ASP A 164 -3.70 -15.76 3.00
CA ASP A 164 -3.44 -16.60 4.16
C ASP A 164 -2.54 -17.79 3.79
N PRO A 165 -1.31 -17.88 4.34
CA PRO A 165 -0.42 -19.00 4.04
C PRO A 165 -0.88 -20.34 4.63
N ALA A 166 -1.81 -20.35 5.60
CA ALA A 166 -2.34 -21.57 6.20
C ALA A 166 -3.42 -22.22 5.33
N SER A 167 -4.33 -21.43 4.75
CA SER A 167 -5.44 -21.94 3.92
C SER A 167 -5.27 -21.73 2.41
N GLY A 168 -4.40 -20.81 1.98
CA GLY A 168 -4.27 -20.38 0.58
C GLY A 168 -5.37 -19.43 0.10
N LYS A 169 -6.37 -19.11 0.94
CA LYS A 169 -7.42 -18.14 0.65
C LYS A 169 -6.86 -16.72 0.66
N SER A 170 -7.45 -15.86 -0.16
CA SER A 170 -7.07 -14.44 -0.21
C SER A 170 -8.21 -13.59 0.33
N TYR A 171 -7.86 -12.45 0.91
CA TYR A 171 -8.79 -11.55 1.56
C TYR A 171 -8.49 -10.11 1.15
N LEU A 172 -9.53 -9.29 1.02
CA LEU A 172 -9.40 -7.84 0.99
C LEU A 172 -9.77 -7.26 2.34
N TYR A 173 -9.10 -6.17 2.72
CA TYR A 173 -9.40 -5.33 3.87
C TYR A 173 -9.54 -3.90 3.39
N TRP A 174 -10.47 -3.11 3.95
CA TRP A 174 -10.65 -1.72 3.52
C TRP A 174 -11.41 -0.90 4.54
N GLY A 175 -11.32 0.43 4.35
CA GLY A 175 -12.24 1.40 4.93
C GLY A 175 -11.55 2.57 5.62
N ASN A 176 -12.20 3.73 5.56
CA ASN A 176 -11.95 4.86 6.45
C ASN A 176 -13.19 5.05 7.34
N GLY A 177 -12.97 5.16 8.65
CA GLY A 177 -14.01 5.19 9.68
C GLY A 177 -14.52 3.80 10.10
N TYR A 178 -14.20 2.76 9.34
CA TYR A 178 -14.41 1.35 9.69
C TYR A 178 -13.30 0.49 9.09
N MET A 179 -13.02 -0.67 9.69
CA MET A 179 -12.23 -1.73 9.05
C MET A 179 -13.17 -2.88 8.69
N ALA A 180 -13.26 -3.20 7.40
CA ALA A 180 -13.93 -4.40 6.92
C ALA A 180 -12.92 -5.35 6.30
N GLY A 181 -13.26 -6.64 6.28
CA GLY A 181 -12.54 -7.66 5.53
C GLY A 181 -13.49 -8.65 4.89
N ALA A 182 -13.10 -9.22 3.75
CA ALA A 182 -13.87 -10.25 3.05
C ALA A 182 -12.94 -11.20 2.29
N GLU A 183 -13.34 -12.47 2.18
CA GLU A 183 -12.66 -13.44 1.32
C GLU A 183 -12.85 -13.06 -0.16
N LEU A 184 -11.79 -13.16 -0.95
CA LEU A 184 -11.84 -13.04 -2.41
C LEU A 184 -12.34 -14.36 -3.02
N ASN A 185 -13.01 -14.27 -4.17
CA ASN A 185 -13.17 -15.41 -5.05
C ASN A 185 -11.81 -15.82 -5.65
N ASP A 186 -11.74 -17.06 -6.15
CA ASP A 186 -10.51 -17.63 -6.71
C ASP A 186 -9.97 -16.83 -7.91
N ASP A 187 -10.82 -16.05 -8.57
CA ASP A 187 -10.47 -15.16 -9.68
C ASP A 187 -9.73 -13.89 -9.25
N MET A 188 -9.67 -13.59 -7.94
CA MET A 188 -9.05 -12.41 -7.35
C MET A 188 -9.62 -11.07 -7.85
N ILE A 189 -10.77 -11.07 -8.53
CA ILE A 189 -11.40 -9.87 -9.09
C ILE A 189 -12.81 -9.62 -8.56
N SER A 190 -13.20 -10.37 -7.53
CA SER A 190 -14.47 -10.18 -6.82
C SER A 190 -14.39 -10.73 -5.38
N ILE A 191 -15.15 -10.13 -4.46
CA ILE A 191 -15.27 -10.62 -3.08
C ILE A 191 -16.47 -11.56 -2.91
N LYS A 192 -16.37 -12.48 -1.95
CA LYS A 192 -17.48 -13.28 -1.42
C LYS A 192 -18.27 -12.43 -0.43
N LYS A 193 -19.33 -11.76 -0.90
CA LYS A 193 -20.07 -10.75 -0.12
C LYS A 193 -20.61 -11.29 1.20
N GLU A 194 -20.98 -12.55 1.27
CA GLU A 194 -21.45 -13.23 2.48
C GLU A 194 -20.38 -13.39 3.56
N THR A 195 -19.10 -13.17 3.23
CA THR A 195 -17.96 -13.24 4.17
C THR A 195 -17.56 -11.88 4.75
N ILE A 196 -18.22 -10.79 4.31
CA ILE A 196 -17.92 -9.44 4.78
C ILE A 196 -18.07 -9.39 6.30
N THR A 197 -16.96 -9.05 6.96
CA THR A 197 -16.86 -8.94 8.41
C THR A 197 -16.37 -7.54 8.75
N VAL A 198 -17.14 -6.82 9.58
CA VAL A 198 -16.69 -5.55 10.16
C VAL A 198 -15.88 -5.86 11.41
N MET A 199 -14.64 -5.41 11.43
CA MET A 199 -13.66 -5.73 12.48
C MET A 199 -12.94 -4.49 13.02
N THR A 200 -13.56 -3.31 12.87
CA THR A 200 -13.06 -2.05 13.43
C THR A 200 -12.69 -2.23 14.91
N PRO A 201 -11.43 -1.99 15.31
CA PRO A 201 -11.05 -2.03 16.72
C PRO A 201 -11.90 -1.06 17.55
N GLU A 202 -12.56 -1.57 18.58
CA GLU A 202 -13.41 -0.75 19.46
C GLU A 202 -12.58 0.05 20.46
N GLY A 203 -12.98 1.31 20.70
CA GLY A 203 -12.37 2.17 21.71
C GLY A 203 -11.13 2.90 21.22
N GLY A 204 -10.20 3.11 22.14
CA GLY A 204 -9.02 3.95 21.92
C GLY A 204 -9.35 5.44 21.85
N THR A 205 -8.30 6.21 21.62
CA THR A 205 -8.22 7.67 21.52
C THR A 205 -7.23 8.03 20.41
N LEU A 206 -7.13 9.31 20.08
CA LEU A 206 -6.10 9.80 19.15
C LEU A 206 -4.67 9.67 19.71
N GLN A 207 -4.50 9.29 20.99
CA GLN A 207 -3.18 9.12 21.61
C GLN A 207 -2.68 7.67 21.59
N ASP A 208 -3.51 6.70 21.20
CA ASP A 208 -3.15 5.28 21.26
C ASP A 208 -3.54 4.47 20.02
N TYR A 209 -4.83 4.21 19.78
CA TYR A 209 -5.23 3.24 18.76
C TYR A 209 -6.61 3.48 18.13
N ALA A 210 -7.27 4.62 18.35
CA ALA A 210 -8.57 4.89 17.73
C ALA A 210 -8.48 4.76 16.21
N TYR A 211 -9.23 3.81 15.64
CA TYR A 211 -9.17 3.51 14.22
C TYR A 211 -9.53 4.73 13.36
N ARG A 212 -8.68 5.05 12.37
CA ARG A 212 -9.03 5.96 11.28
C ARG A 212 -9.20 5.22 9.96
N GLU A 213 -8.14 4.61 9.46
CA GLU A 213 -8.03 4.10 8.07
C GLU A 213 -6.78 3.22 7.88
N ALA A 214 -6.38 2.95 6.62
CA ALA A 214 -5.12 2.30 6.25
C ALA A 214 -4.88 0.95 6.93
N ALA A 215 -5.83 0.03 6.78
CA ALA A 215 -5.66 -1.34 7.25
C ALA A 215 -4.48 -2.02 6.52
N TYR A 216 -3.66 -2.77 7.24
CA TYR A 216 -2.64 -3.63 6.64
C TYR A 216 -2.52 -4.96 7.39
N VAL A 217 -2.53 -6.07 6.67
CA VAL A 217 -2.56 -7.42 7.26
C VAL A 217 -1.36 -8.25 6.83
N PHE A 218 -0.70 -8.87 7.80
CA PHE A 218 0.35 -9.85 7.52
C PHE A 218 0.32 -11.01 8.52
N TYR A 219 0.97 -12.12 8.17
CA TYR A 219 1.01 -13.32 8.99
C TYR A 219 2.44 -13.65 9.43
N ARG A 220 2.60 -13.99 10.71
CA ARG A 220 3.88 -14.47 11.25
C ARG A 220 3.62 -15.47 12.38
N ASN A 221 4.25 -16.64 12.28
CA ASN A 221 4.29 -17.66 13.35
C ASN A 221 2.92 -18.04 13.97
N GLY A 222 1.88 -18.24 13.15
CA GLY A 222 0.57 -18.66 13.64
C GLY A 222 -0.39 -17.52 13.96
N LEU A 223 0.04 -16.27 13.79
CA LEU A 223 -0.74 -15.09 14.16
C LEU A 223 -0.90 -14.13 12.98
N TYR A 224 -2.10 -13.61 12.83
CA TYR A 224 -2.43 -12.53 11.91
C TYR A 224 -2.25 -11.21 12.65
N TYR A 225 -1.50 -10.30 12.07
CA TYR A 225 -1.26 -8.96 12.58
C TYR A 225 -2.07 -7.99 11.72
N PHE A 226 -2.85 -7.16 12.38
CA PHE A 226 -3.65 -6.11 11.76
C PHE A 226 -3.07 -4.79 12.20
N MET A 227 -2.63 -3.98 11.26
CA MET A 227 -2.15 -2.62 11.48
C MET A 227 -3.18 -1.63 10.94
N TRP A 228 -3.20 -0.43 11.51
CA TRP A 228 -4.01 0.67 11.01
C TRP A 228 -3.41 2.00 11.39
N SER A 229 -3.87 3.06 10.72
CA SER A 229 -3.49 4.43 11.07
C SER A 229 -4.51 5.08 12.00
N VAL A 230 -4.00 5.96 12.86
CA VAL A 230 -4.73 6.75 13.84
C VAL A 230 -4.50 8.23 13.54
N ASP A 231 -5.53 9.05 13.76
CA ASP A 231 -5.55 10.49 13.47
C ASP A 231 -5.55 10.82 11.95
N ASP A 232 -5.47 12.10 11.59
CA ASP A 232 -5.50 12.62 10.21
C ASP A 232 -4.11 12.69 9.57
N THR A 233 -3.98 12.38 8.28
CA THR A 233 -2.69 12.40 7.56
C THR A 233 -2.01 13.78 7.52
N GLY A 234 -2.75 14.88 7.69
CA GLY A 234 -2.20 16.22 7.87
C GLY A 234 -1.76 16.55 9.30
N SER A 235 -2.07 15.69 10.27
CA SER A 235 -1.67 15.83 11.67
C SER A 235 -0.26 15.25 11.88
N PRO A 236 0.64 15.94 12.61
CA PRO A 236 1.90 15.35 13.06
C PRO A 236 1.71 14.10 13.93
N ASN A 237 0.51 13.92 14.49
CA ASN A 237 0.13 12.78 15.30
C ASN A 237 -0.39 11.58 14.47
N TYR A 238 -0.45 11.66 13.14
CA TYR A 238 -0.72 10.49 12.30
C TYR A 238 0.28 9.37 12.62
N HIS A 239 -0.22 8.22 13.08
CA HIS A 239 0.64 7.15 13.61
C HIS A 239 0.02 5.77 13.39
N VAL A 240 0.84 4.74 13.51
CA VAL A 240 0.44 3.34 13.29
C VAL A 240 0.16 2.64 14.61
N ALA A 241 -0.99 1.98 14.69
CA ALA A 241 -1.34 1.06 15.77
C ALA A 241 -1.50 -0.37 15.24
N TYR A 242 -1.47 -1.36 16.13
CA TYR A 242 -1.74 -2.76 15.75
C TYR A 242 -2.51 -3.57 16.78
N GLY A 243 -3.08 -4.66 16.27
CA GLY A 243 -3.69 -5.75 17.02
C GLY A 243 -3.42 -7.08 16.32
N THR A 244 -3.88 -8.16 16.93
CA THR A 244 -3.62 -9.52 16.43
C THR A 244 -4.88 -10.38 16.47
N SER A 245 -4.93 -11.39 15.62
CA SER A 245 -5.97 -12.43 15.67
C SER A 245 -5.38 -13.79 15.31
N THR A 246 -6.12 -14.84 15.63
CA THR A 246 -5.86 -16.21 15.17
C THR A 246 -6.66 -16.57 13.91
N SER A 247 -7.34 -15.59 13.31
CA SER A 247 -8.18 -15.71 12.12
C SER A 247 -7.96 -14.50 11.21
N PRO A 248 -7.97 -14.67 9.87
CA PRO A 248 -7.81 -13.57 8.94
C PRO A 248 -8.98 -12.58 8.96
N LEU A 249 -10.14 -12.96 9.52
CA LEU A 249 -11.31 -12.08 9.66
C LEU A 249 -11.62 -11.73 11.12
N GLY A 250 -10.59 -11.70 11.97
CA GLY A 250 -10.73 -11.31 13.36
C GLY A 250 -11.45 -12.36 14.24
N PRO A 251 -11.95 -11.96 15.42
CA PRO A 251 -11.90 -10.61 15.98
C PRO A 251 -10.46 -10.16 16.28
N ILE A 252 -10.22 -8.84 16.20
CA ILE A 252 -8.90 -8.25 16.46
C ILE A 252 -8.75 -7.99 17.96
N LYS A 253 -7.69 -8.55 18.56
CA LYS A 253 -7.25 -8.21 19.91
C LYS A 253 -6.19 -7.12 19.82
N VAL A 254 -6.53 -5.89 20.18
CA VAL A 254 -5.59 -4.77 20.25
C VAL A 254 -4.43 -5.11 21.20
N ALA A 255 -3.20 -4.80 20.78
CA ALA A 255 -2.02 -5.08 21.57
C ALA A 255 -1.98 -4.23 22.85
N LYS A 256 -1.34 -4.74 23.92
CA LYS A 256 -1.19 -4.01 25.19
C LYS A 256 -0.45 -2.68 25.02
N SER A 257 0.54 -2.67 24.12
CA SER A 257 1.26 -1.47 23.67
C SER A 257 1.04 -1.36 22.16
N PRO A 258 -0.03 -0.69 21.71
CA PRO A 258 -0.49 -0.80 20.33
C PRO A 258 0.27 0.10 19.36
N VAL A 259 0.93 1.17 19.82
CA VAL A 259 1.65 2.10 18.93
C VAL A 259 2.90 1.42 18.35
N VAL A 260 2.92 1.23 17.03
CA VAL A 260 4.05 0.66 16.29
C VAL A 260 5.02 1.74 15.85
N LEU A 261 4.49 2.84 15.32
CA LEU A 261 5.28 3.91 14.70
C LEU A 261 4.58 5.24 14.96
N ILE A 262 5.30 6.24 15.48
CA ILE A 262 4.78 7.57 15.81
C ILE A 262 5.87 8.62 15.57
N GLN A 263 5.48 9.89 15.47
CA GLN A 263 6.39 11.02 15.25
C GLN A 263 7.60 11.05 16.19
N ASN A 264 8.69 11.61 15.69
CA ASN A 264 9.86 11.97 16.48
C ASN A 264 10.26 13.42 16.17
N PRO A 265 9.67 14.41 16.87
CA PRO A 265 9.91 15.83 16.61
C PRO A 265 11.36 16.26 16.78
N GLU A 266 12.13 15.65 17.69
CA GLU A 266 13.57 15.91 17.85
C GLU A 266 14.36 15.57 16.59
N LYS A 267 13.86 14.59 15.82
CA LYS A 267 14.40 14.20 14.52
C LYS A 267 13.61 14.81 13.35
N GLU A 268 12.76 15.81 13.55
CA GLU A 268 11.92 16.40 12.48
C GLU A 268 11.11 15.35 11.67
N ILE A 269 10.64 14.27 12.34
CA ILE A 269 9.80 13.23 11.73
C ILE A 269 8.38 13.42 12.24
N TYR A 270 7.43 13.66 11.34
CA TYR A 270 6.05 14.04 11.68
C TYR A 270 5.04 13.19 10.90
N GLY A 271 3.96 12.78 11.56
CA GLY A 271 2.89 12.00 10.95
C GLY A 271 3.31 10.69 10.25
N PRO A 272 4.23 9.86 10.80
CA PRO A 272 4.65 8.63 10.13
C PRO A 272 3.58 7.53 10.27
N ALA A 273 2.77 7.31 9.23
CA ALA A 273 1.79 6.22 9.19
C ALA A 273 1.43 5.79 7.75
N HIS A 274 0.22 5.26 7.55
CA HIS A 274 -0.24 4.56 6.34
C HIS A 274 0.84 3.62 5.82
N ASN A 275 1.01 2.51 6.53
CA ASN A 275 2.14 1.63 6.29
C ASN A 275 1.78 0.42 5.43
N SER A 276 2.82 -0.15 4.82
CA SER A 276 2.88 -1.52 4.33
C SER A 276 4.07 -2.25 4.97
N ILE A 277 4.05 -3.58 4.91
CA ILE A 277 5.03 -4.44 5.59
C ILE A 277 5.69 -5.37 4.59
N LEU A 278 7.02 -5.33 4.58
CA LEU A 278 7.84 -6.24 3.79
C LEU A 278 8.50 -7.29 4.68
N GLN A 279 8.25 -8.55 4.39
CA GLN A 279 9.14 -9.64 4.81
C GLN A 279 10.23 -9.85 3.77
N VAL A 280 11.50 -9.83 4.19
CA VAL A 280 12.60 -10.20 3.30
C VAL A 280 12.47 -11.69 2.93
N PRO A 281 12.42 -12.04 1.63
CA PRO A 281 12.10 -13.38 1.18
C PRO A 281 12.96 -14.47 1.82
N GLY A 282 12.31 -15.52 2.34
CA GLY A 282 12.98 -16.66 2.96
C GLY A 282 13.63 -16.36 4.31
N THR A 283 13.32 -15.23 4.95
CA THR A 283 13.89 -14.85 6.26
C THR A 283 12.83 -14.29 7.20
N ASP A 284 13.14 -14.22 8.49
CA ASP A 284 12.32 -13.53 9.50
C ASP A 284 12.78 -12.08 9.73
N LYS A 285 13.18 -11.40 8.65
CA LYS A 285 13.57 -9.97 8.67
C LYS A 285 12.47 -9.14 8.04
N TRP A 286 12.08 -8.07 8.73
CA TRP A 286 10.90 -7.28 8.37
C TRP A 286 11.25 -5.80 8.25
N TYR A 287 10.54 -5.12 7.35
CA TYR A 287 10.58 -3.68 7.18
C TYR A 287 9.16 -3.13 7.20
N ILE A 288 9.01 -1.95 7.78
CA ILE A 288 7.83 -1.11 7.64
C ILE A 288 8.13 -0.04 6.59
N VAL A 289 7.29 0.06 5.58
CA VAL A 289 7.32 1.14 4.58
C VAL A 289 6.12 2.03 4.88
N TYR A 290 6.30 3.34 4.96
CA TYR A 290 5.29 4.28 5.43
C TYR A 290 5.50 5.64 4.77
N HIS A 291 4.56 6.57 4.91
CA HIS A 291 4.82 7.97 4.57
C HIS A 291 4.96 8.82 5.83
N ARG A 292 5.65 9.95 5.73
CA ARG A 292 5.65 11.01 6.75
C ARG A 292 5.37 12.37 6.11
N ILE A 293 4.92 13.34 6.89
CA ILE A 293 4.78 14.72 6.42
C ILE A 293 6.17 15.28 6.12
N ASN A 294 6.37 15.87 4.95
CA ASN A 294 7.61 16.57 4.65
C ASN A 294 7.75 17.77 5.61
N LYS A 295 8.86 17.81 6.34
CA LYS A 295 9.07 18.80 7.42
C LYS A 295 8.92 20.26 6.99
N ASN A 296 9.17 20.59 5.72
CA ASN A 296 9.06 21.95 5.21
C ASN A 296 7.59 22.37 4.97
N TYR A 297 6.65 21.42 4.95
CA TYR A 297 5.23 21.64 4.66
C TYR A 297 4.33 21.46 5.89
N LEU A 298 4.91 21.33 7.09
CA LEU A 298 4.17 21.15 8.34
C LEU A 298 3.09 22.23 8.61
N LYS A 299 3.27 23.43 8.04
CA LYS A 299 2.35 24.57 8.18
C LYS A 299 1.72 25.01 6.85
N SER A 300 1.89 24.21 5.80
CA SER A 300 1.44 24.53 4.43
C SER A 300 0.99 23.25 3.74
N ASP A 301 -0.29 22.91 3.92
CA ASP A 301 -0.91 21.71 3.34
C ASP A 301 -0.15 20.40 3.66
N PRO A 302 0.06 20.08 4.96
CA PRO A 302 0.88 18.94 5.37
C PRO A 302 0.36 17.59 4.85
N GLY A 303 -0.98 17.45 4.76
CA GLY A 303 -1.62 16.21 4.35
C GLY A 303 -1.43 15.85 2.87
N VAL A 304 -0.96 16.77 2.03
CA VAL A 304 -0.71 16.52 0.60
C VAL A 304 0.77 16.72 0.20
N HIS A 305 1.67 16.85 1.17
CA HIS A 305 3.12 16.98 0.93
C HIS A 305 3.88 15.96 1.77
N ARG A 306 3.64 14.68 1.49
CA ARG A 306 4.21 13.56 2.24
C ARG A 306 5.32 12.86 1.45
N GLU A 307 6.14 12.10 2.15
CA GLU A 307 7.31 11.44 1.58
C GLU A 307 7.44 10.00 2.11
N VAL A 308 7.68 9.05 1.20
CA VAL A 308 7.78 7.61 1.51
C VAL A 308 9.11 7.28 2.17
N CYS A 309 9.05 6.52 3.25
CA CYS A 309 10.14 6.13 4.14
C CYS A 309 10.12 4.62 4.37
N ILE A 310 11.26 4.07 4.78
CA ILE A 310 11.40 2.67 5.19
C ILE A 310 12.22 2.57 6.47
N ASP A 311 11.81 1.70 7.39
CA ASP A 311 12.57 1.36 8.59
C ASP A 311 12.47 -0.13 8.92
N ARG A 312 13.42 -0.64 9.71
CA ARG A 312 13.38 -2.03 10.16
C ARG A 312 12.27 -2.22 11.20
N MET A 313 11.51 -3.29 11.06
CA MET A 313 10.54 -3.73 12.07
C MET A 313 11.03 -5.03 12.72
N GLU A 314 10.89 -5.12 14.03
CA GLU A 314 11.32 -6.27 14.81
C GLU A 314 10.23 -6.72 15.78
N PHE A 315 10.31 -7.97 16.21
CA PHE A 315 9.37 -8.58 17.14
C PHE A 315 10.10 -8.95 18.44
N ASN A 316 9.36 -8.91 19.55
CA ASN A 316 9.76 -9.53 20.80
C ASN A 316 9.57 -11.05 20.72
N GLU A 317 10.15 -11.78 21.69
CA GLU A 317 10.05 -13.24 21.77
C GLU A 317 8.60 -13.72 21.95
N ASP A 318 7.76 -12.92 22.61
CA ASP A 318 6.34 -13.21 22.81
C ASP A 318 5.45 -12.94 21.58
N GLY A 319 6.05 -12.51 20.47
CA GLY A 319 5.36 -12.17 19.23
C GLY A 319 4.82 -10.74 19.16
N SER A 320 4.91 -9.93 20.22
CA SER A 320 4.57 -8.51 20.14
C SER A 320 5.54 -7.73 19.24
N ILE A 321 5.06 -6.71 18.55
CA ILE A 321 5.90 -5.82 17.73
C ILE A 321 6.69 -4.89 18.66
N LYS A 322 8.00 -4.76 18.43
CA LYS A 322 8.82 -3.71 19.06
C LYS A 322 8.50 -2.40 18.37
N GLN A 323 8.21 -1.35 19.15
CA GLN A 323 7.97 -0.03 18.59
C GLN A 323 9.14 0.39 17.69
N VAL A 324 8.82 0.74 16.45
CA VAL A 324 9.77 1.17 15.45
C VAL A 324 10.26 2.56 15.81
N ILE A 325 11.57 2.75 15.77
CA ILE A 325 12.21 4.06 15.95
C ILE A 325 12.51 4.63 14.57
N PRO A 326 11.72 5.60 14.05
CA PRO A 326 11.90 6.07 12.69
C PRO A 326 13.24 6.78 12.51
N THR A 327 13.82 6.59 11.32
CA THR A 327 15.11 7.18 10.94
C THR A 327 14.96 8.31 9.91
N ARG A 328 15.99 9.14 9.82
CA ARG A 328 15.98 10.32 8.96
C ARG A 328 16.19 9.99 7.51
#